data_AF-A0A7C5AJY0-F1
#
_entry.id   AF-A0A7C5AJY0-F1
#
_cell.length_a   1.000
_cell.length_b   1.000
_cell.length_c   1.000
_cell.angle_alpha   90.00
_cell.angle_beta   90.00
_cell.angle_gamma   90.00
#
_symmetry.space_group_name_H-M   'P 1'
#
loop_
_entity.id
_entity.type
_entity.pdbx_description
1 polymer ?
#
loop_
_entity_poly.entity_id
_entity_poly.type
_entity_poly.pdbx_seq_one_letter_code
_entity_poly.pdbx_strand_id
1 'polypeptide(L)'
;MPCCSSGIGGGYRSILTICAILFVASRHLPARAAAITSAASGFWSDPSTWSGGVVPAAGDEATVDHTVTLTNAVSGLSSVTVNSGKTLVFTNQSAFLEATNIVVAGTVTHAPCSTNEGGTNRVALRCTNLTVLATGTITAAARGYPGATGIYQIGQGPGGGRGNDPAGGGGHGGEGCNQAAGGAWSGYGLSYGSAAFPTTPGSGGGSSSWSGDKAGHGGGVIWIEALGAAAVSGVISVRGGDAFGGGHEGGGAGGSLYLFAGHLANAPGRLDACGGNARWNGGGGGGGRIHVRMGTGTELGWSVTGGTTYARATDSWPDGNPGTYILDCLNVPLCVSGDPARHGSPWPWGYGTNSVLSGTWITNAVNSPADSSNGVRYACVGWTLLTNGVPADSGSSTQAVFPAPASPALLIYHWTTEYELAVQTTTNGSVTTSSNGWYSAGALVSGLDVFPDAGYEFLQWSGDIPSGPHTNRPLSVVMDRRRWLLAHFGHASVPSARTFSGSDWFADWASWSPAGAPGRLDSAALSGGTTRLGWATWVASVTVASNATLVFTNWTTMLEASNVAIFGTITHDICTTNDGQT
;
A
#
# COMPACT_ATOMS: atom_id res chain seq x y z
N MET A 1 4.35 -74.71 69.62
CA MET A 1 4.92 -73.53 70.31
C MET A 1 5.36 -72.53 69.25
N PRO A 2 5.10 -71.22 69.45
CA PRO A 2 4.19 -70.52 68.55
C PRO A 2 4.70 -69.15 68.03
N CYS A 3 3.86 -68.53 67.19
CA CYS A 3 3.60 -67.08 67.05
C CYS A 3 4.58 -66.14 66.29
N CYS A 4 4.06 -65.67 65.14
CA CYS A 4 3.69 -64.28 64.78
C CYS A 4 4.70 -63.11 64.61
N SER A 5 4.30 -62.30 63.60
CA SER A 5 4.30 -60.83 63.46
C SER A 5 5.49 -60.08 62.84
N SER A 6 5.33 -59.78 61.54
CA SER A 6 5.18 -58.44 60.91
C SER A 6 5.97 -57.22 61.40
N GLY A 7 6.54 -56.48 60.43
CA GLY A 7 6.59 -55.00 60.50
C GLY A 7 7.69 -54.30 59.67
N ILE A 8 7.31 -53.78 58.48
CA ILE A 8 7.51 -52.40 57.95
C ILE A 8 8.95 -51.83 58.02
N GLY A 9 9.64 -51.37 56.97
CA GLY A 9 9.23 -50.69 55.73
C GLY A 9 9.88 -49.29 55.68
N GLY A 10 10.55 -48.93 54.57
CA GLY A 10 10.74 -47.52 54.19
C GLY A 10 12.13 -47.09 53.68
N GLY A 11 12.20 -46.81 52.37
CA GLY A 11 13.04 -45.73 51.82
C GLY A 11 14.33 -46.12 51.09
N TYR A 12 14.26 -46.41 49.78
CA TYR A 12 15.43 -46.40 48.90
C TYR A 12 15.43 -45.13 48.03
N ARG A 13 16.50 -44.33 48.13
CA ARG A 13 16.86 -43.28 47.17
C ARG A 13 17.97 -43.80 46.26
N SER A 14 17.76 -43.56 44.98
CA SER A 14 18.54 -43.99 43.82
C SER A 14 19.97 -43.43 43.76
N ILE A 15 20.92 -44.26 43.35
CA ILE A 15 22.22 -43.84 42.78
C ILE A 15 22.26 -44.33 41.33
N LEU A 16 22.45 -43.36 40.43
CA LEU A 16 22.44 -43.45 38.98
C LEU A 16 23.78 -44.04 38.48
N THR A 17 23.73 -45.11 37.69
CA THR A 17 24.91 -45.66 36.98
C THR A 17 24.84 -45.23 35.51
N ILE A 18 25.85 -44.49 35.04
CA ILE A 18 25.97 -44.01 33.67
C ILE A 18 26.69 -45.08 32.83
N CYS A 19 25.97 -45.71 31.90
CA CYS A 19 26.54 -46.49 30.80
C CYS A 19 26.68 -45.59 29.56
N ALA A 20 27.90 -45.37 29.12
CA ALA A 20 28.20 -44.65 27.88
C ALA A 20 27.87 -45.52 26.66
N ILE A 21 26.75 -45.21 25.98
CA ILE A 21 26.43 -45.76 24.65
C ILE A 21 27.06 -44.82 23.62
N LEU A 22 27.93 -45.41 22.79
CA LEU A 22 28.59 -44.79 21.66
C LEU A 22 27.54 -44.38 20.60
N PHE A 23 27.11 -43.12 20.60
CA PHE A 23 26.35 -42.54 19.49
C PHE A 23 27.27 -42.35 18.29
N VAL A 24 27.23 -43.29 17.34
CA VAL A 24 27.64 -42.99 15.97
C VAL A 24 26.61 -42.00 15.43
N ALA A 25 26.93 -40.71 15.47
CA ALA A 25 26.19 -39.70 14.74
C ALA A 25 26.34 -40.01 13.25
N SER A 26 25.37 -40.72 12.67
CA SER A 26 25.11 -40.66 11.25
C SER A 26 24.83 -39.20 10.94
N ARG A 27 25.83 -38.51 10.37
CA ARG A 27 25.61 -37.25 9.70
C ARG A 27 24.65 -37.56 8.55
N HIS A 28 23.36 -37.43 8.78
CA HIS A 28 22.39 -37.29 7.70
C HIS A 28 22.79 -36.01 6.98
N LEU A 29 23.56 -36.16 5.91
CA LEU A 29 23.50 -35.27 4.76
C LEU A 29 22.00 -35.00 4.52
N PRO A 30 21.57 -33.76 4.20
CA PRO A 30 20.17 -33.53 3.87
C PRO A 30 19.82 -34.55 2.78
N ALA A 31 18.91 -35.47 3.11
CA ALA A 31 18.52 -36.51 2.18
C ALA A 31 18.04 -35.78 0.93
N ARG A 32 18.69 -36.04 -0.21
CA ARG A 32 18.27 -35.47 -1.48
C ARG A 32 16.79 -35.82 -1.65
N ALA A 33 15.94 -34.82 -1.86
CA ALA A 33 14.51 -35.03 -2.10
C ALA A 33 14.34 -36.17 -3.12
N ALA A 34 13.65 -37.24 -2.73
CA ALA A 34 13.39 -38.32 -3.66
C ALA A 34 12.22 -37.88 -4.55
N ALA A 35 12.39 -38.02 -5.87
CA ALA A 35 11.29 -37.86 -6.81
C ALA A 35 10.55 -39.20 -6.91
N ILE A 36 9.31 -39.23 -6.44
CA ILE A 36 8.50 -40.43 -6.35
C ILE A 36 7.23 -40.21 -7.16
N THR A 37 6.97 -41.09 -8.12
CA THR A 37 5.81 -41.01 -9.01
C THR A 37 4.84 -42.14 -8.72
N SER A 38 3.54 -41.87 -8.75
CA SER A 38 2.56 -42.95 -8.60
C SER A 38 2.67 -43.92 -9.79
N ALA A 39 2.79 -45.22 -9.53
CA ALA A 39 2.91 -46.29 -10.52
C ALA A 39 1.56 -46.96 -10.84
N ALA A 40 0.56 -46.77 -9.98
CA ALA A 40 -0.79 -47.26 -10.18
C ALA A 40 -1.80 -46.34 -9.46
N SER A 41 -3.09 -46.54 -9.74
CA SER A 41 -4.15 -45.93 -8.94
C SER A 41 -4.26 -46.64 -7.59
N GLY A 42 -4.46 -45.89 -6.51
CA GLY A 42 -4.49 -46.47 -5.16
C GLY A 42 -4.51 -45.42 -4.06
N PHE A 43 -4.36 -45.87 -2.81
CA PHE A 43 -4.26 -44.96 -1.67
C PHE A 43 -2.87 -44.35 -1.59
N TRP A 44 -2.78 -43.07 -1.20
CA TRP A 44 -1.50 -42.38 -0.97
C TRP A 44 -0.62 -43.15 0.01
N SER A 45 -1.21 -43.73 1.06
CA SER A 45 -0.49 -44.47 2.09
C SER A 45 -0.07 -45.87 1.69
N ASP A 46 -0.46 -46.37 0.52
CA ASP A 46 -0.15 -47.72 0.07
C ASP A 46 1.15 -47.71 -0.76
N PRO A 47 2.20 -48.45 -0.34
CA PRO A 47 3.43 -48.62 -1.10
C PRO A 47 3.21 -49.02 -2.57
N SER A 48 2.20 -49.85 -2.86
CA SER A 48 1.91 -50.32 -4.22
C SER A 48 1.43 -49.22 -5.17
N THR A 49 0.97 -48.08 -4.63
CA THR A 49 0.60 -46.89 -5.42
C THR A 49 1.83 -46.22 -6.03
N TRP A 50 3.03 -46.40 -5.46
CA TRP A 50 4.20 -45.59 -5.78
C TRP A 50 5.34 -46.38 -6.41
N SER A 51 6.06 -45.73 -7.33
CA SER A 51 7.23 -46.31 -7.99
C SER A 51 8.27 -46.75 -6.96
N GLY A 52 8.72 -48.00 -7.07
CA GLY A 52 9.71 -48.57 -6.15
C GLY A 52 9.15 -48.96 -4.78
N GLY A 53 7.82 -48.90 -4.56
CA GLY A 53 7.21 -49.30 -3.29
C GLY A 53 7.46 -48.32 -2.15
N VAL A 54 7.78 -47.06 -2.45
CA VAL A 54 8.11 -46.03 -1.45
C VAL A 54 7.01 -44.98 -1.43
N VAL A 55 6.35 -44.82 -0.29
CA VAL A 55 5.35 -43.75 -0.10
C VAL A 55 6.08 -42.42 0.12
N PRO A 56 5.72 -41.33 -0.60
CA PRO A 56 6.33 -40.02 -0.40
C PRO A 56 6.19 -39.52 1.03
N ALA A 57 7.30 -39.08 1.62
CA ALA A 57 7.39 -38.57 2.98
C ALA A 57 7.97 -37.14 3.00
N ALA A 58 8.12 -36.55 4.20
CA ALA A 58 8.62 -35.19 4.34
C ALA A 58 9.99 -35.00 3.64
N GLY A 59 10.11 -33.94 2.84
CA GLY A 59 11.26 -33.64 1.99
C GLY A 59 11.14 -34.14 0.56
N ASP A 60 10.29 -35.13 0.27
CA ASP A 60 10.18 -35.74 -1.06
C ASP A 60 9.35 -34.90 -2.04
N GLU A 61 9.59 -35.15 -3.33
CA GLU A 61 8.79 -34.64 -4.43
C GLU A 61 7.82 -35.73 -4.89
N ALA A 62 6.52 -35.52 -4.72
CA ALA A 62 5.49 -36.47 -5.11
C ALA A 62 4.86 -36.09 -6.46
N THR A 63 4.87 -36.99 -7.43
CA THR A 63 4.16 -36.83 -8.70
C THR A 63 2.97 -37.80 -8.77
N VAL A 64 1.77 -37.26 -8.78
CA VAL A 64 0.52 -38.01 -9.00
C VAL A 64 0.35 -38.18 -10.52
N ASP A 65 0.69 -39.37 -11.00
CA ASP A 65 0.54 -39.77 -12.40
C ASP A 65 -0.59 -40.80 -12.62
N HIS A 66 -1.46 -41.00 -11.61
CA HIS A 66 -2.59 -41.92 -11.62
C HIS A 66 -3.76 -41.32 -10.81
N THR A 67 -4.81 -42.10 -10.53
CA THR A 67 -5.82 -41.70 -9.54
C THR A 67 -5.35 -42.09 -8.15
N VAL A 68 -4.95 -41.11 -7.34
CA VAL A 68 -4.44 -41.33 -5.98
C VAL A 68 -5.43 -40.80 -4.95
N THR A 69 -5.71 -41.59 -3.92
CA THR A 69 -6.66 -41.25 -2.85
C THR A 69 -5.93 -40.92 -1.54
N LEU A 70 -6.09 -39.70 -1.05
CA LEU A 70 -5.58 -39.22 0.22
C LEU A 70 -6.61 -39.42 1.34
N THR A 71 -6.32 -40.34 2.26
CA THR A 71 -7.16 -40.67 3.41
C THR A 71 -6.69 -40.02 4.72
N ASN A 72 -5.40 -39.68 4.81
CA ASN A 72 -4.74 -39.14 5.98
C ASN A 72 -4.00 -37.84 5.63
N ALA A 73 -3.72 -37.01 6.63
CA ALA A 73 -2.89 -35.82 6.42
C ALA A 73 -1.47 -36.22 6.02
N VAL A 74 -0.86 -35.44 5.13
CA VAL A 74 0.53 -35.59 4.68
C VAL A 74 1.19 -34.24 4.83
N SER A 75 2.36 -34.18 5.47
CA SER A 75 3.03 -32.93 5.78
C SER A 75 4.50 -32.92 5.38
N GLY A 76 5.02 -31.73 5.09
CA GLY A 76 6.45 -31.49 4.89
C GLY A 76 7.01 -31.93 3.54
N LEU A 77 6.19 -32.20 2.52
CA LEU A 77 6.69 -32.50 1.17
C LEU A 77 7.41 -31.29 0.55
N SER A 78 8.44 -31.52 -0.25
CA SER A 78 9.07 -30.41 -1.00
C SER A 78 8.21 -29.98 -2.19
N SER A 79 7.60 -30.94 -2.88
CA SER A 79 6.58 -30.63 -3.88
C SER A 79 5.54 -31.72 -4.07
N VAL A 80 4.37 -31.33 -4.57
CA VAL A 80 3.36 -32.22 -5.12
C VAL A 80 2.96 -31.73 -6.50
N THR A 81 3.07 -32.59 -7.51
CA THR A 81 2.59 -32.32 -8.87
C THR A 81 1.48 -33.29 -9.22
N VAL A 82 0.32 -32.78 -9.62
CA VAL A 82 -0.78 -33.59 -10.18
C VAL A 82 -0.76 -33.43 -11.70
N ASN A 83 -0.33 -34.46 -12.41
CA ASN A 83 -0.14 -34.42 -13.86
C ASN A 83 -1.47 -34.27 -14.61
N SER A 84 -1.39 -33.76 -15.84
CA SER A 84 -2.56 -33.58 -16.70
C SER A 84 -3.29 -34.90 -16.94
N GLY A 85 -4.62 -34.88 -16.83
CA GLY A 85 -5.46 -36.08 -16.95
C GLY A 85 -5.43 -37.01 -15.72
N LYS A 86 -4.70 -36.67 -14.65
CA LYS A 86 -4.59 -37.46 -13.42
C LYS A 86 -5.36 -36.83 -12.28
N THR A 87 -5.67 -37.62 -11.24
CA THR A 87 -6.60 -37.17 -10.19
C THR A 87 -6.05 -37.45 -8.80
N LEU A 88 -6.07 -36.44 -7.94
CA LEU A 88 -5.89 -36.58 -6.50
C LEU A 88 -7.23 -36.43 -5.79
N VAL A 89 -7.64 -37.42 -4.99
CA VAL A 89 -8.94 -37.48 -4.30
C VAL A 89 -8.76 -37.44 -2.79
N PHE A 90 -9.38 -36.48 -2.10
CA PHE A 90 -9.46 -36.42 -0.65
C PHE A 90 -10.69 -37.17 -0.13
N THR A 91 -10.55 -38.00 0.90
CA THR A 91 -11.69 -38.73 1.51
C THR A 91 -11.80 -38.50 3.01
N ASN A 92 -11.18 -37.43 3.51
CA ASN A 92 -11.17 -37.10 4.92
C ASN A 92 -11.22 -35.57 5.08
N GLN A 93 -12.23 -35.09 5.80
CA GLN A 93 -12.45 -33.67 6.03
C GLN A 93 -11.33 -32.98 6.83
N SER A 94 -10.54 -33.74 7.60
CA SER A 94 -9.47 -33.18 8.45
C SER A 94 -8.07 -33.34 7.85
N ALA A 95 -7.92 -34.09 6.75
CA ALA A 95 -6.63 -34.35 6.13
C ALA A 95 -6.14 -33.16 5.29
N PHE A 96 -5.06 -32.52 5.73
CA PHE A 96 -4.32 -31.55 4.92
C PHE A 96 -3.26 -32.26 4.08
N LEU A 97 -3.07 -31.80 2.85
CA LEU A 97 -1.86 -32.03 2.08
C LEU A 97 -0.96 -30.80 2.21
N GLU A 98 0.20 -30.97 2.83
CA GLU A 98 1.17 -29.89 3.03
C GLU A 98 2.47 -30.11 2.25
N ALA A 99 2.81 -29.13 1.40
CA ALA A 99 4.03 -29.15 0.61
C ALA A 99 4.58 -27.74 0.39
N THR A 100 5.88 -27.56 0.14
CA THR A 100 6.40 -26.23 -0.25
C THR A 100 5.76 -25.77 -1.56
N ASN A 101 5.75 -26.61 -2.59
CA ASN A 101 5.15 -26.29 -3.89
C ASN A 101 4.05 -27.29 -4.26
N ILE A 102 2.86 -26.81 -4.63
CA ILE A 102 1.79 -27.64 -5.19
C ILE A 102 1.50 -27.17 -6.61
N VAL A 103 1.63 -28.07 -7.58
CA VAL A 103 1.36 -27.82 -9.00
C VAL A 103 0.21 -28.72 -9.46
N VAL A 104 -0.86 -28.11 -9.96
CA VAL A 104 -2.05 -28.82 -10.45
C VAL A 104 -2.17 -28.63 -11.95
N ALA A 105 -1.85 -29.67 -12.71
CA ALA A 105 -2.08 -29.78 -14.15
C ALA A 105 -3.30 -30.66 -14.48
N GLY A 106 -3.65 -31.59 -13.59
CA GLY A 106 -4.83 -32.45 -13.65
C GLY A 106 -5.94 -32.00 -12.69
N THR A 107 -6.55 -32.96 -12.00
CA THR A 107 -7.72 -32.72 -11.13
C THR A 107 -7.39 -32.98 -9.66
N VAL A 108 -7.68 -32.03 -8.79
CA VAL A 108 -7.72 -32.24 -7.34
C VAL A 108 -9.16 -32.14 -6.86
N THR A 109 -9.63 -33.12 -6.10
CA THR A 109 -11.03 -33.19 -5.71
C THR A 109 -11.23 -33.97 -4.41
N HIS A 110 -12.44 -34.05 -3.87
CA HIS A 110 -12.76 -34.86 -2.69
C HIS A 110 -13.93 -35.80 -2.96
N ALA A 111 -14.00 -36.96 -2.31
CA ALA A 111 -15.13 -37.89 -2.50
C ALA A 111 -16.48 -37.21 -2.16
N PRO A 112 -17.57 -37.53 -2.89
CA PRO A 112 -18.88 -36.93 -2.65
C PRO A 112 -19.37 -37.14 -1.20
N CYS A 113 -20.20 -36.23 -0.71
CA CYS A 113 -20.94 -36.47 0.54
C CYS A 113 -21.98 -37.59 0.31
N SER A 114 -22.06 -38.54 1.24
CA SER A 114 -22.92 -39.73 1.09
C SER A 114 -24.22 -39.68 1.89
N THR A 115 -24.36 -38.83 2.92
CA THR A 115 -25.55 -38.81 3.81
C THR A 115 -25.78 -37.45 4.48
N ASN A 116 -26.97 -37.27 5.08
CA ASN A 116 -27.35 -36.13 5.93
C ASN A 116 -26.59 -36.04 7.27
N GLU A 117 -25.87 -37.10 7.67
CA GLU A 117 -25.33 -37.25 9.03
C GLU A 117 -23.79 -37.30 9.02
N GLY A 118 -23.17 -36.11 9.11
CA GLY A 118 -21.82 -35.97 9.66
C GLY A 118 -20.65 -35.98 8.67
N GLY A 119 -20.11 -34.77 8.44
CA GLY A 119 -18.75 -34.52 7.94
C GLY A 119 -18.56 -34.68 6.43
N THR A 120 -18.44 -33.57 5.70
CA THR A 120 -18.10 -33.62 4.28
C THR A 120 -16.62 -33.68 4.08
N ASN A 121 -16.17 -34.58 3.20
CA ASN A 121 -14.82 -34.50 2.66
C ASN A 121 -14.55 -33.09 2.13
N ARG A 122 -13.30 -32.64 2.23
CA ARG A 122 -12.86 -31.38 1.65
C ARG A 122 -11.52 -31.57 0.96
N VAL A 123 -11.27 -30.74 -0.04
CA VAL A 123 -9.90 -30.52 -0.50
C VAL A 123 -9.26 -29.55 0.50
N ALA A 124 -8.18 -29.97 1.17
CA ALA A 124 -7.44 -29.09 2.09
C ALA A 124 -5.96 -29.07 1.70
N LEU A 125 -5.52 -27.93 1.16
CA LEU A 125 -4.15 -27.71 0.72
C LEU A 125 -3.49 -26.65 1.58
N ARG A 126 -2.28 -26.92 2.05
CA ARG A 126 -1.42 -25.92 2.71
C ARG A 126 -0.07 -25.92 2.02
N CYS A 127 0.36 -24.78 1.52
CA CYS A 127 1.63 -24.71 0.80
C CYS A 127 2.29 -23.35 0.90
N THR A 128 3.57 -23.28 0.51
CA THR A 128 4.19 -21.98 0.24
C THR A 128 3.70 -21.46 -1.10
N ASN A 129 3.81 -22.24 -2.17
CA ASN A 129 3.39 -21.83 -3.51
C ASN A 129 2.37 -22.79 -4.11
N LEU A 130 1.24 -22.24 -4.57
CA LEU A 130 0.23 -22.97 -5.35
C LEU A 130 0.27 -22.51 -6.81
N THR A 131 0.36 -23.46 -7.74
CA THR A 131 0.18 -23.21 -9.17
C THR A 131 -0.93 -24.10 -9.72
N VAL A 132 -2.04 -23.51 -10.17
CA VAL A 132 -3.09 -24.22 -10.92
C VAL A 132 -2.93 -23.84 -12.38
N LEU A 133 -2.40 -24.76 -13.20
CA LEU A 133 -2.17 -24.53 -14.63
C LEU A 133 -3.50 -24.36 -15.38
N ALA A 134 -3.46 -23.87 -16.60
CA ALA A 134 -4.67 -23.69 -17.43
C ALA A 134 -5.44 -25.00 -17.67
N THR A 135 -4.76 -26.15 -17.68
CA THR A 135 -5.39 -27.49 -17.73
C THR A 135 -5.83 -28.00 -16.37
N GLY A 136 -5.35 -27.38 -15.30
CA GLY A 136 -5.57 -27.78 -13.91
C GLY A 136 -6.94 -27.39 -13.41
N THR A 137 -7.56 -28.29 -12.64
CA THR A 137 -8.84 -28.06 -11.99
C THR A 137 -8.76 -28.51 -10.53
N ILE A 138 -9.04 -27.60 -9.59
CA ILE A 138 -9.35 -27.98 -8.20
C ILE A 138 -10.86 -27.90 -8.04
N THR A 139 -11.55 -29.03 -7.92
CA THR A 139 -13.00 -29.06 -7.97
C THR A 139 -13.64 -29.89 -6.86
N ALA A 140 -14.74 -29.38 -6.34
CA ALA A 140 -15.70 -30.06 -5.52
C ALA A 140 -17.12 -29.90 -6.11
N ALA A 141 -17.23 -29.69 -7.42
CA ALA A 141 -18.52 -29.50 -8.07
C ALA A 141 -19.40 -30.75 -7.89
N ALA A 142 -20.69 -30.54 -7.54
CA ALA A 142 -21.68 -31.58 -7.29
C ALA A 142 -21.23 -32.67 -6.25
N ARG A 143 -20.33 -32.32 -5.32
CA ARG A 143 -19.77 -33.24 -4.29
C ARG A 143 -20.18 -32.90 -2.86
N GLY A 144 -21.08 -31.93 -2.69
CA GLY A 144 -21.77 -31.59 -1.45
C GLY A 144 -22.92 -32.53 -1.15
N TYR A 145 -23.91 -32.06 -0.39
CA TYR A 145 -25.02 -32.92 0.03
C TYR A 145 -25.81 -33.47 -1.18
N PRO A 146 -26.26 -34.74 -1.12
CA PRO A 146 -26.96 -35.33 -2.24
C PRO A 146 -28.29 -34.66 -2.61
N GLY A 147 -28.59 -34.55 -3.90
CA GLY A 147 -29.94 -34.26 -4.38
C GLY A 147 -30.89 -35.43 -4.13
N ALA A 148 -32.18 -35.14 -4.10
CA ALA A 148 -33.24 -36.13 -4.02
C ALA A 148 -33.25 -37.09 -5.23
N THR A 149 -33.56 -38.37 -4.99
CA THR A 149 -33.57 -39.42 -6.03
C THR A 149 -34.88 -40.20 -6.15
N GLY A 150 -35.83 -39.98 -5.23
CA GLY A 150 -37.15 -40.61 -5.20
C GLY A 150 -38.26 -39.60 -5.46
N ILE A 151 -39.51 -40.01 -5.27
CA ILE A 151 -40.68 -39.15 -5.55
C ILE A 151 -40.96 -38.23 -4.36
N TYR A 152 -41.18 -36.94 -4.60
CA TYR A 152 -41.46 -35.92 -3.58
C TYR A 152 -40.45 -35.92 -2.42
N GLN A 153 -39.18 -36.16 -2.72
CA GLN A 153 -38.13 -36.23 -1.71
C GLN A 153 -37.45 -34.87 -1.52
N ILE A 154 -37.13 -34.57 -0.27
CA ILE A 154 -36.36 -33.38 0.09
C ILE A 154 -34.88 -33.66 -0.23
N GLY A 155 -34.23 -32.68 -0.85
CA GLY A 155 -32.78 -32.68 -1.02
C GLY A 155 -32.06 -32.76 0.33
N GLN A 156 -30.86 -33.34 0.35
CA GLN A 156 -30.09 -33.47 1.57
C GLN A 156 -29.40 -32.15 1.95
N GLY A 157 -29.11 -31.96 3.24
CA GLY A 157 -28.39 -30.79 3.78
C GLY A 157 -29.30 -29.75 4.48
N PRO A 158 -28.70 -28.82 5.26
CA PRO A 158 -29.45 -27.81 6.05
C PRO A 158 -30.37 -26.89 5.24
N GLY A 159 -30.08 -26.70 3.96
CA GLY A 159 -30.91 -25.97 3.00
C GLY A 159 -31.38 -26.88 1.87
N GLY A 160 -31.77 -28.12 2.15
CA GLY A 160 -32.29 -29.03 1.13
C GLY A 160 -33.53 -28.47 0.43
N GLY A 161 -33.58 -28.58 -0.89
CA GLY A 161 -34.76 -28.21 -1.66
C GLY A 161 -35.96 -29.13 -1.34
N ARG A 162 -37.18 -28.60 -1.25
CA ARG A 162 -38.36 -29.42 -0.92
C ARG A 162 -38.72 -30.34 -2.08
N GLY A 163 -39.19 -31.54 -1.75
CA GLY A 163 -39.82 -32.44 -2.70
C GLY A 163 -41.27 -32.04 -2.95
N ASN A 164 -41.55 -31.47 -4.11
CA ASN A 164 -42.88 -31.03 -4.56
C ASN A 164 -42.90 -31.01 -6.09
N ASP A 165 -44.06 -30.74 -6.68
CA ASP A 165 -44.20 -30.64 -8.14
C ASP A 165 -44.74 -29.26 -8.49
N PRO A 166 -43.88 -28.28 -8.81
CA PRO A 166 -42.45 -28.38 -9.12
C PRO A 166 -41.54 -28.34 -7.90
N ALA A 167 -40.38 -29.03 -7.97
CA ALA A 167 -39.47 -29.21 -6.84
C ALA A 167 -38.61 -27.98 -6.56
N GLY A 168 -38.25 -27.76 -5.29
CA GLY A 168 -37.41 -26.64 -4.89
C GLY A 168 -35.91 -26.88 -5.10
N GLY A 169 -35.16 -25.82 -5.42
CA GLY A 169 -33.70 -25.83 -5.45
C GLY A 169 -33.08 -25.85 -4.06
N GLY A 170 -31.88 -26.42 -3.94
CA GLY A 170 -31.10 -26.37 -2.69
C GLY A 170 -30.55 -24.97 -2.42
N GLY A 171 -30.37 -24.60 -1.16
CA GLY A 171 -29.76 -23.35 -0.71
C GLY A 171 -28.42 -23.57 -0.02
N HIS A 172 -27.58 -22.52 0.02
CA HIS A 172 -26.32 -22.45 0.78
C HIS A 172 -25.84 -21.00 1.00
N GLY A 173 -25.09 -20.43 0.05
CA GLY A 173 -24.63 -19.04 0.08
C GLY A 173 -25.76 -18.08 -0.27
N GLY A 174 -26.53 -18.46 -1.29
CA GLY A 174 -27.83 -17.91 -1.63
C GLY A 174 -28.91 -18.96 -1.39
N GLU A 175 -30.16 -18.50 -1.37
CA GLU A 175 -31.32 -19.37 -1.30
C GLU A 175 -31.56 -20.05 -2.65
N GLY A 176 -32.01 -21.30 -2.63
CA GLY A 176 -32.64 -21.89 -3.81
C GLY A 176 -33.97 -21.21 -4.09
N CYS A 177 -34.63 -21.58 -5.18
CA CYS A 177 -35.95 -21.05 -5.49
C CYS A 177 -37.00 -22.17 -5.64
N ASN A 178 -38.27 -21.77 -5.68
CA ASN A 178 -39.42 -22.55 -6.15
C ASN A 178 -40.46 -21.56 -6.72
N GLN A 179 -41.53 -22.04 -7.40
CA GLN A 179 -42.55 -21.17 -8.04
C GLN A 179 -43.04 -20.00 -7.18
N ALA A 180 -43.26 -18.85 -7.82
CA ALA A 180 -44.02 -17.73 -7.28
C ALA A 180 -45.40 -17.62 -7.96
N ALA A 181 -46.41 -18.35 -7.48
CA ALA A 181 -47.81 -18.05 -7.83
C ALA A 181 -48.78 -18.46 -6.71
N GLY A 182 -49.15 -17.52 -5.84
CA GLY A 182 -50.46 -17.46 -5.17
C GLY A 182 -50.91 -18.58 -4.23
N GLY A 183 -50.07 -19.59 -3.95
CA GLY A 183 -50.35 -20.65 -2.98
C GLY A 183 -49.29 -20.72 -1.89
N ALA A 184 -49.69 -21.05 -0.66
CA ALA A 184 -48.85 -21.12 0.53
C ALA A 184 -47.85 -22.31 0.53
N TRP A 185 -47.00 -22.43 -0.50
CA TRP A 185 -46.03 -23.51 -0.63
C TRP A 185 -44.58 -22.97 -0.61
N SER A 186 -44.16 -22.48 0.55
CA SER A 186 -42.75 -22.29 0.90
C SER A 186 -42.02 -23.64 0.89
N GLY A 187 -40.90 -23.73 0.17
CA GLY A 187 -40.26 -25.03 -0.05
C GLY A 187 -38.98 -24.99 -0.87
N TYR A 188 -38.15 -23.97 -0.72
CA TYR A 188 -36.79 -23.94 -1.26
C TYR A 188 -35.78 -24.00 -0.14
N GLY A 189 -34.54 -24.32 -0.50
CA GLY A 189 -33.44 -24.35 0.43
C GLY A 189 -33.02 -22.96 0.89
N LEU A 190 -32.95 -22.75 2.20
CA LEU A 190 -32.45 -21.50 2.79
C LEU A 190 -30.90 -21.44 2.76
N SER A 191 -30.38 -20.22 2.89
CA SER A 191 -28.95 -20.00 3.07
C SER A 191 -28.48 -20.43 4.47
N TYR A 192 -27.24 -20.92 4.59
CA TYR A 192 -26.62 -21.31 5.88
C TYR A 192 -25.09 -21.33 5.79
N GLY A 193 -24.44 -21.53 6.94
CA GLY A 193 -22.98 -21.47 7.07
C GLY A 193 -22.46 -20.05 7.17
N SER A 194 -21.14 -19.91 7.30
CA SER A 194 -20.49 -18.60 7.44
C SER A 194 -19.92 -18.13 6.11
N ALA A 195 -20.23 -16.89 5.70
CA ALA A 195 -19.59 -16.25 4.56
C ALA A 195 -18.10 -15.92 4.83
N ALA A 196 -17.78 -15.56 6.08
CA ALA A 196 -16.42 -15.21 6.50
C ALA A 196 -15.53 -16.42 6.81
N PHE A 197 -16.13 -17.61 6.96
CA PHE A 197 -15.41 -18.88 7.16
C PHE A 197 -16.20 -20.00 6.46
N PRO A 198 -16.14 -20.07 5.12
CA PRO A 198 -16.96 -21.01 4.36
C PRO A 198 -16.37 -22.43 4.48
N THR A 199 -16.97 -23.24 5.37
CA THR A 199 -16.53 -24.63 5.65
C THR A 199 -17.61 -25.67 5.43
N THR A 200 -18.82 -25.26 5.04
CA THR A 200 -19.96 -26.16 4.87
C THR A 200 -20.21 -26.45 3.40
N PRO A 201 -20.56 -27.68 3.00
CA PRO A 201 -20.98 -27.98 1.63
C PRO A 201 -22.30 -27.27 1.29
N GLY A 202 -22.65 -27.24 0.01
CA GLY A 202 -23.97 -26.87 -0.47
C GLY A 202 -24.99 -28.00 -0.36
N SER A 203 -26.27 -27.66 -0.32
CA SER A 203 -27.39 -28.61 -0.23
C SER A 203 -27.81 -29.18 -1.57
N GLY A 204 -28.43 -30.36 -1.57
CA GLY A 204 -29.08 -30.93 -2.74
C GLY A 204 -30.45 -30.31 -3.04
N GLY A 205 -30.87 -30.37 -4.30
CA GLY A 205 -32.22 -30.03 -4.73
C GLY A 205 -33.25 -31.10 -4.35
N GLY A 206 -34.53 -30.73 -4.33
CA GLY A 206 -35.65 -31.64 -4.13
C GLY A 206 -36.17 -32.23 -5.44
N SER A 207 -37.02 -33.24 -5.33
CA SER A 207 -37.58 -33.96 -6.48
C SER A 207 -39.09 -33.92 -6.61
N SER A 208 -39.59 -34.12 -7.84
CA SER A 208 -41.01 -34.04 -8.17
C SER A 208 -41.71 -35.41 -8.15
N SER A 209 -42.89 -35.46 -8.76
CA SER A 209 -43.76 -36.64 -8.82
C SER A 209 -43.22 -37.78 -9.71
N TRP A 210 -42.15 -37.54 -10.46
CA TRP A 210 -41.71 -38.44 -11.53
C TRP A 210 -40.64 -39.43 -11.06
N SER A 211 -40.86 -40.71 -11.32
CA SER A 211 -39.91 -41.78 -10.95
C SER A 211 -38.72 -41.81 -11.91
N GLY A 212 -37.50 -41.81 -11.37
CA GLY A 212 -36.25 -41.96 -12.15
C GLY A 212 -35.48 -40.65 -12.36
N ASP A 213 -36.07 -39.53 -11.99
CA ASP A 213 -35.44 -38.22 -12.03
C ASP A 213 -34.52 -37.98 -10.83
N LYS A 214 -33.51 -37.12 -11.02
CA LYS A 214 -32.49 -36.84 -10.01
C LYS A 214 -32.27 -35.35 -9.88
N ALA A 215 -32.54 -34.85 -8.69
CA ALA A 215 -32.23 -33.47 -8.33
C ALA A 215 -30.72 -33.27 -8.23
N GLY A 216 -30.30 -32.01 -8.38
CA GLY A 216 -28.88 -31.66 -8.36
C GLY A 216 -28.23 -31.86 -6.99
N HIS A 217 -27.02 -32.42 -6.96
CA HIS A 217 -26.21 -32.49 -5.73
C HIS A 217 -25.62 -31.11 -5.40
N GLY A 218 -25.47 -30.77 -4.12
CA GLY A 218 -24.79 -29.54 -3.74
C GLY A 218 -23.31 -29.54 -4.10
N GLY A 219 -22.67 -28.37 -4.11
CA GLY A 219 -21.21 -28.23 -4.22
C GLY A 219 -20.50 -28.60 -2.93
N GLY A 220 -19.27 -29.11 -3.01
CA GLY A 220 -18.49 -29.51 -1.85
C GLY A 220 -17.64 -28.39 -1.25
N VAL A 221 -16.55 -28.75 -0.58
CA VAL A 221 -15.70 -27.81 0.19
C VAL A 221 -14.26 -27.84 -0.29
N ILE A 222 -13.69 -26.65 -0.54
CA ILE A 222 -12.28 -26.44 -0.87
C ILE A 222 -11.70 -25.42 0.11
N TRP A 223 -10.57 -25.79 0.71
CA TRP A 223 -9.80 -24.96 1.64
C TRP A 223 -8.34 -24.91 1.21
N ILE A 224 -7.84 -23.71 0.90
CA ILE A 224 -6.49 -23.51 0.41
C ILE A 224 -5.78 -22.45 1.26
N GLU A 225 -4.58 -22.78 1.72
CA GLU A 225 -3.66 -21.88 2.42
C GLU A 225 -2.32 -21.82 1.66
N ALA A 226 -2.18 -20.86 0.74
CA ALA A 226 -0.94 -20.57 0.04
C ALA A 226 -0.19 -19.42 0.74
N LEU A 227 0.74 -19.76 1.63
CA LEU A 227 1.41 -18.78 2.51
C LEU A 227 2.33 -17.82 1.76
N GLY A 228 2.89 -18.25 0.62
CA GLY A 228 3.66 -17.45 -0.34
C GLY A 228 2.76 -17.01 -1.50
N ALA A 229 2.99 -17.54 -2.71
CA ALA A 229 2.25 -17.14 -3.91
C ALA A 229 1.20 -18.17 -4.35
N ALA A 230 0.05 -17.69 -4.83
CA ALA A 230 -0.94 -18.50 -5.54
C ALA A 230 -1.11 -17.98 -6.98
N ALA A 231 -0.81 -18.81 -7.98
CA ALA A 231 -1.03 -18.53 -9.39
C ALA A 231 -2.11 -19.48 -9.93
N VAL A 232 -3.28 -18.94 -10.28
CA VAL A 232 -4.44 -19.72 -10.74
C VAL A 232 -4.75 -19.33 -12.19
N SER A 233 -4.27 -20.13 -13.14
CA SER A 233 -4.63 -19.99 -14.56
C SER A 233 -5.78 -20.93 -14.97
N GLY A 234 -6.01 -22.00 -14.20
CA GLY A 234 -7.12 -22.94 -14.38
C GLY A 234 -8.37 -22.55 -13.60
N VAL A 235 -9.16 -23.55 -13.18
CA VAL A 235 -10.44 -23.34 -12.50
C VAL A 235 -10.41 -23.93 -11.09
N ILE A 236 -10.92 -23.17 -10.11
CA ILE A 236 -11.25 -23.68 -8.77
C ILE A 236 -12.77 -23.62 -8.61
N SER A 237 -13.44 -24.77 -8.50
CA SER A 237 -14.91 -24.82 -8.56
C SER A 237 -15.55 -25.64 -7.44
N VAL A 238 -16.55 -25.07 -6.78
CA VAL A 238 -17.45 -25.70 -5.81
C VAL A 238 -18.90 -25.60 -6.30
N ARG A 239 -19.14 -25.66 -7.61
CA ARG A 239 -20.46 -25.47 -8.23
C ARG A 239 -21.48 -26.55 -7.80
N GLY A 240 -22.75 -26.18 -7.66
CA GLY A 240 -23.86 -27.12 -7.52
C GLY A 240 -24.10 -27.93 -8.80
N GLY A 241 -24.57 -29.16 -8.65
CA GLY A 241 -24.96 -30.02 -9.76
C GLY A 241 -26.31 -29.60 -10.35
N ASP A 242 -26.41 -29.68 -11.68
CA ASP A 242 -27.68 -29.50 -12.38
C ASP A 242 -28.62 -30.68 -12.09
N ALA A 243 -29.92 -30.43 -12.18
CA ALA A 243 -30.93 -31.46 -12.12
C ALA A 243 -31.10 -32.16 -13.49
N PHE A 244 -31.37 -33.46 -13.49
CA PHE A 244 -31.52 -34.27 -14.70
C PHE A 244 -32.78 -35.13 -14.64
N GLY A 245 -33.41 -35.34 -15.79
CA GLY A 245 -34.66 -36.12 -15.88
C GLY A 245 -35.73 -35.49 -16.76
N GLY A 246 -36.93 -36.07 -16.67
CA GLY A 246 -38.14 -35.65 -17.40
C GLY A 246 -39.07 -34.70 -16.62
N GLY A 247 -38.90 -34.59 -15.30
CA GLY A 247 -39.76 -33.88 -14.37
C GLY A 247 -39.16 -32.58 -13.82
N HIS A 248 -39.84 -32.00 -12.85
CA HIS A 248 -39.62 -30.63 -12.38
C HIS A 248 -38.61 -30.58 -11.23
N GLU A 249 -37.40 -31.06 -11.48
CA GLU A 249 -36.38 -31.31 -10.47
C GLU A 249 -35.58 -30.04 -10.07
N GLY A 250 -35.26 -29.93 -8.78
CA GLY A 250 -34.50 -28.82 -8.24
C GLY A 250 -32.99 -28.94 -8.46
N GLY A 251 -32.34 -27.81 -8.76
CA GLY A 251 -30.87 -27.72 -8.84
C GLY A 251 -30.19 -27.76 -7.48
N GLY A 252 -28.95 -28.25 -7.42
CA GLY A 252 -28.15 -28.26 -6.19
C GLY A 252 -27.51 -26.90 -5.91
N ALA A 253 -27.31 -26.55 -4.64
CA ALA A 253 -26.66 -25.29 -4.26
C ALA A 253 -25.15 -25.32 -4.53
N GLY A 254 -24.53 -24.14 -4.75
CA GLY A 254 -23.08 -24.01 -4.69
C GLY A 254 -22.51 -24.35 -3.31
N GLY A 255 -21.22 -24.70 -3.25
CA GLY A 255 -20.49 -25.10 -2.04
C GLY A 255 -19.65 -23.99 -1.43
N SER A 256 -18.63 -24.37 -0.66
CA SER A 256 -17.74 -23.44 0.07
C SER A 256 -16.31 -23.46 -0.46
N LEU A 257 -15.78 -22.29 -0.80
CA LEU A 257 -14.39 -22.07 -1.18
C LEU A 257 -13.73 -21.04 -0.27
N TYR A 258 -12.68 -21.45 0.44
CA TYR A 258 -11.76 -20.57 1.14
C TYR A 258 -10.39 -20.58 0.47
N LEU A 259 -9.86 -19.40 0.14
CA LEU A 259 -8.52 -19.21 -0.42
C LEU A 259 -7.78 -18.14 0.37
N PHE A 260 -6.74 -18.55 1.10
CA PHE A 260 -5.72 -17.64 1.60
C PHE A 260 -4.51 -17.64 0.66
N ALA A 261 -4.04 -16.45 0.28
CA ALA A 261 -2.82 -16.25 -0.50
C ALA A 261 -1.95 -15.13 0.10
N GLY A 262 -0.68 -15.39 0.41
CA GLY A 262 0.27 -14.31 0.75
C GLY A 262 0.39 -13.29 -0.40
N HIS A 263 0.48 -13.81 -1.63
CA HIS A 263 0.41 -13.08 -2.89
C HIS A 263 -0.48 -13.81 -3.89
N LEU A 264 -1.55 -13.17 -4.37
CA LEU A 264 -2.38 -13.71 -5.45
C LEU A 264 -1.88 -13.18 -6.81
N ALA A 265 -1.21 -14.03 -7.58
CA ALA A 265 -0.59 -13.63 -8.84
C ALA A 265 -1.64 -13.23 -9.88
N ASN A 266 -1.31 -12.28 -10.76
CA ASN A 266 -2.15 -11.95 -11.90
C ASN A 266 -2.19 -13.13 -12.88
N ALA A 267 -3.31 -13.84 -12.93
CA ALA A 267 -3.54 -15.00 -13.76
C ALA A 267 -5.00 -15.05 -14.24
N PRO A 268 -5.28 -15.64 -15.42
CA PRO A 268 -6.60 -15.57 -16.05
C PRO A 268 -7.63 -16.57 -15.48
N GLY A 269 -7.30 -17.29 -14.40
CA GLY A 269 -8.15 -18.34 -13.86
C GLY A 269 -9.42 -17.81 -13.19
N ARG A 270 -10.29 -18.74 -12.81
CA ARG A 270 -11.62 -18.43 -12.27
C ARG A 270 -11.98 -19.24 -11.04
N LEU A 271 -12.67 -18.58 -10.10
CA LEU A 271 -13.33 -19.19 -8.94
C LEU A 271 -14.83 -19.34 -9.23
N ASP A 272 -15.42 -20.52 -9.02
CA ASP A 272 -16.82 -20.78 -9.36
C ASP A 272 -17.56 -21.50 -8.24
N ALA A 273 -18.53 -20.82 -7.64
CA ALA A 273 -19.46 -21.38 -6.66
C ALA A 273 -20.91 -21.20 -7.10
N CYS A 274 -21.21 -21.27 -8.40
CA CYS A 274 -22.58 -21.15 -8.89
C CYS A 274 -23.50 -22.25 -8.37
N GLY A 275 -24.79 -21.96 -8.26
CA GLY A 275 -25.84 -22.96 -8.12
C GLY A 275 -26.02 -23.76 -9.41
N GLY A 276 -26.54 -24.97 -9.27
CA GLY A 276 -26.91 -25.85 -10.37
C GLY A 276 -28.29 -25.50 -10.94
N ASN A 277 -28.45 -25.70 -12.24
CA ASN A 277 -29.69 -25.42 -12.96
C ASN A 277 -30.76 -26.44 -12.62
N ALA A 278 -32.01 -25.98 -12.63
CA ALA A 278 -33.16 -26.84 -12.44
C ALA A 278 -33.53 -27.57 -13.74
N ARG A 279 -34.45 -28.54 -13.63
CA ARG A 279 -35.07 -29.19 -14.78
C ARG A 279 -36.49 -28.69 -14.96
N TRP A 280 -36.84 -28.31 -16.20
CA TRP A 280 -38.16 -27.75 -16.55
C TRP A 280 -38.54 -26.58 -15.63
N ASN A 281 -39.55 -26.83 -14.82
CA ASN A 281 -40.17 -25.93 -13.88
C ASN A 281 -39.58 -26.08 -12.46
N GLY A 282 -38.63 -26.98 -12.23
CA GLY A 282 -37.95 -27.03 -10.94
C GLY A 282 -37.27 -25.70 -10.60
N GLY A 283 -36.97 -25.51 -9.32
CA GLY A 283 -36.21 -24.36 -8.85
C GLY A 283 -34.69 -24.52 -9.00
N GLY A 284 -34.01 -23.48 -9.48
CA GLY A 284 -32.56 -23.40 -9.50
C GLY A 284 -31.94 -23.40 -8.11
N GLY A 285 -30.76 -23.99 -7.97
CA GLY A 285 -30.01 -23.99 -6.72
C GLY A 285 -29.44 -22.61 -6.40
N GLY A 286 -29.35 -22.25 -5.13
CA GLY A 286 -28.70 -21.02 -4.68
C GLY A 286 -27.19 -21.06 -4.93
N GLY A 287 -26.59 -19.89 -5.11
CA GLY A 287 -25.13 -19.76 -5.18
C GLY A 287 -24.43 -20.19 -3.88
N GLY A 288 -23.15 -20.50 -3.96
CA GLY A 288 -22.30 -20.91 -2.85
C GLY A 288 -21.55 -19.75 -2.19
N ARG A 289 -20.51 -20.06 -1.43
CA ARG A 289 -19.71 -19.08 -0.69
C ARG A 289 -18.26 -19.13 -1.17
N ILE A 290 -17.72 -17.96 -1.53
CA ILE A 290 -16.30 -17.77 -1.82
C ILE A 290 -15.75 -16.73 -0.85
N HIS A 291 -14.68 -17.07 -0.15
CA HIS A 291 -13.90 -16.12 0.63
C HIS A 291 -12.44 -16.17 0.19
N VAL A 292 -11.96 -15.06 -0.34
CA VAL A 292 -10.56 -14.85 -0.70
C VAL A 292 -9.95 -13.90 0.32
N ARG A 293 -8.85 -14.33 0.95
CA ARG A 293 -8.03 -13.47 1.80
C ARG A 293 -6.65 -13.38 1.18
N MET A 294 -6.20 -12.16 0.88
CA MET A 294 -4.90 -11.95 0.27
C MET A 294 -4.05 -10.91 1.02
N GLY A 295 -2.73 -11.14 1.06
CA GLY A 295 -1.76 -10.14 1.52
C GLY A 295 -1.51 -9.08 0.44
N THR A 296 -1.13 -9.55 -0.74
CA THR A 296 -0.88 -8.76 -1.97
C THR A 296 -1.56 -9.44 -3.17
N GLY A 297 -1.74 -8.75 -4.30
CA GLY A 297 -2.06 -9.40 -5.57
C GLY A 297 -3.19 -8.77 -6.37
N THR A 298 -3.69 -9.54 -7.35
CA THR A 298 -4.81 -9.15 -8.22
C THR A 298 -5.97 -10.12 -8.01
N GLU A 299 -7.18 -9.58 -7.91
CA GLU A 299 -8.40 -10.37 -7.81
C GLU A 299 -8.60 -11.26 -9.05
N LEU A 300 -8.96 -12.53 -8.83
CA LEU A 300 -9.30 -13.47 -9.90
C LEU A 300 -10.74 -13.26 -10.37
N GLY A 301 -11.05 -13.67 -11.60
CA GLY A 301 -12.45 -13.77 -12.02
C GLY A 301 -13.23 -14.73 -11.11
N TRP A 302 -14.47 -14.39 -10.75
CA TRP A 302 -15.30 -15.23 -9.88
C TRP A 302 -16.76 -15.28 -10.32
N SER A 303 -17.52 -16.24 -9.77
CA SER A 303 -18.96 -16.31 -9.94
C SER A 303 -19.63 -17.06 -8.80
N VAL A 304 -20.71 -16.48 -8.29
CA VAL A 304 -21.55 -17.05 -7.22
C VAL A 304 -23.04 -16.98 -7.59
N THR A 305 -23.39 -16.91 -8.88
CA THR A 305 -24.80 -16.84 -9.31
C THR A 305 -25.58 -18.06 -8.85
N GLY A 306 -26.89 -17.93 -8.63
CA GLY A 306 -27.74 -19.12 -8.56
C GLY A 306 -27.85 -19.81 -9.92
N GLY A 307 -28.41 -21.01 -9.90
CA GLY A 307 -28.74 -21.78 -11.08
C GLY A 307 -30.04 -21.30 -11.71
N THR A 308 -30.16 -21.51 -13.03
CA THR A 308 -31.31 -21.05 -13.80
C THR A 308 -32.44 -22.07 -13.84
N THR A 309 -33.66 -21.60 -14.06
CA THR A 309 -34.79 -22.45 -14.50
C THR A 309 -34.76 -22.66 -16.02
N TYR A 310 -35.26 -23.79 -16.54
CA TYR A 310 -35.22 -24.09 -17.98
C TYR A 310 -36.17 -23.19 -18.78
N ALA A 311 -37.28 -22.75 -18.17
CA ALA A 311 -38.23 -21.81 -18.74
C ALA A 311 -37.87 -20.36 -18.38
N ARG A 312 -36.75 -19.85 -18.93
CA ARG A 312 -36.37 -18.42 -19.04
C ARG A 312 -37.01 -17.51 -17.97
N ALA A 313 -36.32 -17.33 -16.83
CA ALA A 313 -36.75 -16.56 -15.65
C ALA A 313 -37.90 -15.55 -15.91
N THR A 314 -39.13 -15.99 -15.68
CA THR A 314 -40.28 -15.11 -15.52
C THR A 314 -40.46 -14.81 -14.03
N ASP A 315 -41.28 -13.81 -13.71
CA ASP A 315 -41.76 -13.53 -12.33
C ASP A 315 -42.29 -14.77 -11.57
N SER A 316 -42.72 -15.77 -12.32
CA SER A 316 -43.33 -17.02 -11.88
C SER A 316 -42.31 -18.14 -11.62
N TRP A 317 -41.06 -17.99 -12.08
CA TRP A 317 -39.98 -19.00 -12.04
C TRP A 317 -38.61 -18.36 -11.81
N PRO A 318 -38.38 -17.75 -10.63
CA PRO A 318 -37.12 -17.05 -10.36
C PRO A 318 -35.93 -18.01 -10.41
N ASP A 319 -34.75 -17.51 -10.75
CA ASP A 319 -33.50 -18.26 -10.60
C ASP A 319 -33.12 -18.39 -9.13
N GLY A 320 -32.19 -19.29 -8.80
CA GLY A 320 -31.61 -19.33 -7.46
C GLY A 320 -30.96 -17.98 -7.11
N ASN A 321 -30.99 -17.60 -5.83
CA ASN A 321 -30.35 -16.38 -5.40
C ASN A 321 -28.83 -16.52 -5.50
N PRO A 322 -28.11 -15.45 -5.90
CA PRO A 322 -26.65 -15.43 -5.80
C PRO A 322 -26.17 -15.69 -4.37
N GLY A 323 -25.01 -16.31 -4.26
CA GLY A 323 -24.32 -16.54 -3.01
C GLY A 323 -23.41 -15.38 -2.60
N THR A 324 -22.44 -15.67 -1.72
CA THR A 324 -21.59 -14.64 -1.13
C THR A 324 -20.17 -14.72 -1.66
N TYR A 325 -19.61 -13.57 -2.06
CA TYR A 325 -18.19 -13.38 -2.32
C TYR A 325 -17.63 -12.37 -1.32
N ILE A 326 -16.56 -12.73 -0.60
CA ILE A 326 -15.81 -11.82 0.29
C ILE A 326 -14.36 -11.78 -0.18
N LEU A 327 -13.82 -10.57 -0.32
CA LEU A 327 -12.40 -10.30 -0.54
C LEU A 327 -11.84 -9.49 0.63
N ASP A 328 -10.96 -10.10 1.42
CA ASP A 328 -10.23 -9.43 2.48
C ASP A 328 -8.78 -9.17 2.04
N CYS A 329 -8.43 -7.89 1.91
CA CYS A 329 -7.06 -7.44 1.72
C CYS A 329 -6.47 -7.00 3.07
N LEU A 330 -5.27 -7.46 3.43
CA LEU A 330 -4.57 -7.00 4.63
C LEU A 330 -4.00 -5.59 4.41
N ASN A 331 -4.85 -4.57 4.49
CA ASN A 331 -4.44 -3.16 4.40
C ASN A 331 -3.57 -2.78 5.62
N VAL A 332 -2.51 -2.02 5.36
CA VAL A 332 -1.56 -1.52 6.36
C VAL A 332 -1.64 0.01 6.41
N PRO A 333 -1.62 0.62 7.61
CA PRO A 333 -1.55 2.08 7.73
C PRO A 333 -0.22 2.64 7.21
N LEU A 334 -0.29 3.64 6.32
CA LEU A 334 0.82 4.49 5.92
C LEU A 334 0.53 5.93 6.36
N CYS A 335 1.24 6.41 7.36
CA CYS A 335 1.21 7.82 7.74
C CYS A 335 2.18 8.60 6.85
N VAL A 336 1.74 9.69 6.25
CA VAL A 336 2.59 10.61 5.47
C VAL A 336 2.74 11.92 6.24
N SER A 337 3.98 12.35 6.46
CA SER A 337 4.31 13.60 7.17
C SER A 337 5.37 14.40 6.42
N GLY A 338 5.51 15.67 6.81
CA GLY A 338 6.61 16.55 6.41
C GLY A 338 7.42 16.95 7.65
N ASP A 339 8.73 17.10 7.48
CA ASP A 339 9.68 17.55 8.50
C ASP A 339 10.50 18.73 7.94
N PRO A 340 10.65 19.87 8.65
CA PRO A 340 10.07 20.17 9.97
C PRO A 340 8.56 20.46 9.94
N ALA A 341 8.01 20.72 8.76
CA ALA A 341 6.60 21.02 8.55
C ALA A 341 6.09 20.42 7.23
N ARG A 342 4.77 20.38 7.08
CA ARG A 342 4.11 19.89 5.86
C ARG A 342 4.09 21.01 4.81
N HIS A 343 4.72 20.74 3.67
CA HIS A 343 4.72 21.64 2.51
C HIS A 343 4.31 20.89 1.24
N GLY A 344 3.81 21.62 0.24
CA GLY A 344 3.33 21.01 -0.99
C GLY A 344 2.17 20.03 -0.78
N SER A 345 1.95 19.15 -1.75
CA SER A 345 0.82 18.19 -1.72
C SER A 345 1.27 16.81 -2.20
N PRO A 346 1.54 15.86 -1.29
CA PRO A 346 1.89 14.50 -1.66
C PRO A 346 0.75 13.78 -2.40
N TRP A 347 1.12 12.95 -3.39
CA TRP A 347 0.18 12.11 -4.14
C TRP A 347 0.83 10.78 -4.55
N PRO A 348 0.07 9.67 -4.64
CA PRO A 348 -1.39 9.60 -4.47
C PRO A 348 -1.83 9.54 -3.00
N TRP A 349 -0.90 9.39 -2.05
CA TRP A 349 -1.21 9.41 -0.63
C TRP A 349 -0.78 10.74 0.00
N GLY A 350 -1.79 11.57 0.31
CA GLY A 350 -1.61 12.86 0.95
C GLY A 350 -1.16 12.77 2.39
N TYR A 351 -0.83 13.91 3.00
CA TYR A 351 -0.47 14.00 4.41
C TYR A 351 -1.56 13.41 5.34
N GLY A 352 -1.13 12.72 6.39
CA GLY A 352 -2.02 12.04 7.35
C GLY A 352 -2.00 10.51 7.20
N THR A 353 -2.96 9.84 7.83
CA THR A 353 -3.06 8.38 7.83
C THR A 353 -3.78 7.90 6.58
N ASN A 354 -3.12 7.05 5.81
CA ASN A 354 -3.64 6.38 4.61
C ASN A 354 -3.66 4.87 4.81
N SER A 355 -4.40 4.15 3.95
CA SER A 355 -4.36 2.68 3.88
C SER A 355 -3.70 2.24 2.58
N VAL A 356 -2.73 1.35 2.69
CA VAL A 356 -2.03 0.77 1.53
C VAL A 356 -2.09 -0.75 1.59
N LEU A 357 -2.06 -1.40 0.43
CA LEU A 357 -1.92 -2.84 0.36
C LEU A 357 -0.47 -3.21 0.74
N SER A 358 -0.31 -3.98 1.81
CA SER A 358 0.99 -4.57 2.19
C SER A 358 1.66 -5.18 0.96
N GLY A 359 2.99 -5.13 0.86
CA GLY A 359 3.81 -5.75 -0.18
C GLY A 359 3.67 -5.22 -1.61
N THR A 360 2.81 -4.22 -1.86
CA THR A 360 2.75 -3.51 -3.15
C THR A 360 3.84 -2.44 -3.26
N TRP A 361 4.29 -2.11 -4.47
CA TRP A 361 5.21 -0.98 -4.64
C TRP A 361 4.48 0.34 -4.44
N ILE A 362 4.93 1.13 -3.48
CA ILE A 362 4.48 2.50 -3.25
C ILE A 362 5.34 3.41 -4.11
N THR A 363 4.69 4.27 -4.88
CA THR A 363 5.29 5.42 -5.53
C THR A 363 4.49 6.64 -5.10
N ASN A 364 5.04 7.42 -4.19
CA ASN A 364 4.43 8.64 -3.68
C ASN A 364 5.35 9.80 -4.03
N ALA A 365 4.81 10.91 -4.53
CA ALA A 365 5.59 12.07 -4.91
C ALA A 365 5.03 13.33 -4.28
N VAL A 366 5.85 14.38 -4.17
CA VAL A 366 5.43 15.69 -3.68
C VAL A 366 5.94 16.80 -4.59
N ASN A 367 5.10 17.80 -4.83
CA ASN A 367 5.47 18.98 -5.61
C ASN A 367 6.57 19.76 -4.88
N SER A 368 7.68 20.03 -5.54
CA SER A 368 8.80 20.80 -4.99
C SER A 368 9.49 21.59 -6.11
N PRO A 369 9.87 22.87 -5.89
CA PRO A 369 9.59 23.65 -4.68
C PRO A 369 8.09 23.98 -4.52
N ALA A 370 7.67 24.27 -3.29
CA ALA A 370 6.29 24.50 -2.90
C ALA A 370 6.10 25.81 -2.12
N ASP A 371 4.84 26.24 -2.01
CA ASP A 371 4.34 27.34 -1.17
C ASP A 371 5.11 28.67 -1.36
N SER A 372 5.47 28.99 -2.60
CA SER A 372 6.23 30.20 -2.93
C SER A 372 5.41 31.46 -2.68
N SER A 373 5.89 32.31 -1.77
CA SER A 373 5.28 33.61 -1.45
C SER A 373 6.32 34.58 -0.90
N ASN A 374 6.29 35.84 -1.35
CA ASN A 374 7.12 36.94 -0.84
C ASN A 374 8.63 36.63 -0.75
N GLY A 375 9.19 35.93 -1.74
CA GLY A 375 10.61 35.58 -1.78
C GLY A 375 11.02 34.47 -0.80
N VAL A 376 10.06 33.70 -0.30
CA VAL A 376 10.24 32.47 0.48
C VAL A 376 9.55 31.31 -0.23
N ARG A 377 10.19 30.15 -0.32
CA ARG A 377 9.58 28.89 -0.79
C ARG A 377 10.20 27.71 -0.05
N TYR A 378 9.67 26.51 -0.26
CA TYR A 378 10.15 25.30 0.41
C TYR A 378 10.56 24.26 -0.61
N ALA A 379 11.73 23.66 -0.43
CA ALA A 379 12.24 22.61 -1.30
C ALA A 379 12.32 21.28 -0.53
N CYS A 380 11.77 20.23 -1.12
CA CYS A 380 11.93 18.87 -0.61
C CYS A 380 13.34 18.38 -0.96
N VAL A 381 14.09 17.99 0.07
CA VAL A 381 15.49 17.55 -0.04
C VAL A 381 15.64 16.03 0.04
N GLY A 382 14.53 15.32 0.27
CA GLY A 382 14.50 13.87 0.34
C GLY A 382 13.33 13.34 1.15
N TRP A 383 13.40 12.06 1.46
CA TRP A 383 12.40 11.35 2.24
C TRP A 383 13.01 10.22 3.07
N THR A 384 12.31 9.80 4.12
CA THR A 384 12.65 8.65 4.95
C THR A 384 11.38 7.85 5.26
N LEU A 385 11.48 6.53 5.16
CA LEU A 385 10.46 5.60 5.60
C LEU A 385 10.86 5.02 6.96
N LEU A 386 9.97 5.08 7.95
CA LEU A 386 10.12 4.43 9.24
C LEU A 386 9.12 3.28 9.37
N THR A 387 9.58 2.14 9.87
CA THR A 387 8.74 1.03 10.31
C THR A 387 9.06 0.71 11.76
N ASN A 388 8.04 0.65 12.63
CA ASN A 388 8.23 0.44 14.07
C ASN A 388 9.23 1.43 14.71
N GLY A 389 9.27 2.67 14.20
CA GLY A 389 10.17 3.72 14.69
C GLY A 389 11.62 3.63 14.21
N VAL A 390 11.95 2.70 13.30
CA VAL A 390 13.31 2.52 12.77
C VAL A 390 13.35 2.85 11.28
N PRO A 391 14.40 3.55 10.77
CA PRO A 391 14.60 3.77 9.35
C PRO A 391 14.64 2.45 8.56
N ALA A 392 13.73 2.34 7.61
CA ALA A 392 13.60 1.20 6.71
C ALA A 392 14.11 1.53 5.30
N ASP A 393 13.93 2.77 4.85
CA ASP A 393 14.38 3.23 3.53
C ASP A 393 14.50 4.78 3.48
N SER A 394 15.21 5.31 2.48
CA SER A 394 15.38 6.76 2.29
C SER A 394 15.82 7.11 0.87
N GLY A 395 15.58 8.36 0.46
CA GLY A 395 16.07 8.88 -0.82
C GLY A 395 16.16 10.41 -0.84
N SER A 396 16.85 10.96 -1.83
CA SER A 396 17.06 12.42 -2.00
C SER A 396 16.16 13.05 -3.07
N SER A 397 15.30 12.25 -3.72
CA SER A 397 14.35 12.72 -4.72
C SER A 397 13.08 13.27 -4.07
N THR A 398 12.22 13.90 -4.88
CA THR A 398 10.88 14.33 -4.49
C THR A 398 9.83 13.21 -4.65
N GLN A 399 10.27 11.99 -5.00
CA GLN A 399 9.43 10.80 -5.20
C GLN A 399 9.97 9.65 -4.35
N ALA A 400 9.19 9.24 -3.36
CA ALA A 400 9.45 8.05 -2.56
C ALA A 400 8.98 6.80 -3.29
N VAL A 401 9.89 5.84 -3.46
CA VAL A 401 9.61 4.55 -4.08
C VAL A 401 10.13 3.44 -3.16
N PHE A 402 9.22 2.65 -2.59
CA PHE A 402 9.54 1.60 -1.63
C PHE A 402 8.45 0.52 -1.63
N PRO A 403 8.75 -0.73 -1.23
CA PRO A 403 7.72 -1.74 -1.03
C PRO A 403 6.89 -1.44 0.23
N ALA A 404 5.57 -1.51 0.13
CA ALA A 404 4.65 -1.33 1.26
C ALA A 404 4.98 -2.35 2.36
N PRO A 405 5.24 -1.90 3.60
CA PRO A 405 5.63 -2.81 4.67
C PRO A 405 4.46 -3.64 5.18
N ALA A 406 4.77 -4.75 5.86
CA ALA A 406 3.77 -5.62 6.50
C ALA A 406 3.26 -5.10 7.85
N SER A 407 3.79 -3.97 8.32
CA SER A 407 3.44 -3.30 9.57
C SER A 407 3.23 -1.81 9.34
N PRO A 408 2.50 -1.09 10.22
CA PRO A 408 2.29 0.35 10.08
C PRO A 408 3.60 1.11 9.85
N ALA A 409 3.56 2.09 8.95
CA ALA A 409 4.74 2.85 8.56
C ALA A 409 4.50 4.36 8.50
N LEU A 410 5.59 5.11 8.63
CA LEU A 410 5.63 6.57 8.55
C LEU A 410 6.59 6.99 7.44
N LEU A 411 6.04 7.54 6.36
CA LEU A 411 6.81 8.24 5.32
C LEU A 411 6.94 9.71 5.70
N ILE A 412 8.17 10.20 5.73
CA ILE A 412 8.50 11.60 6.05
C ILE A 412 9.16 12.21 4.82
N TYR A 413 8.63 13.30 4.30
CA TYR A 413 9.34 14.17 3.35
C TYR A 413 10.12 15.24 4.12
N HIS A 414 11.40 15.38 3.80
CA HIS A 414 12.29 16.37 4.40
C HIS A 414 12.28 17.66 3.59
N TRP A 415 12.07 18.78 4.27
CA TRP A 415 11.90 20.09 3.67
C TRP A 415 12.95 21.07 4.19
N THR A 416 13.45 21.92 3.29
CA THR A 416 14.25 23.08 3.63
C THR A 416 13.57 24.35 3.14
N THR A 417 13.77 25.45 3.86
CA THR A 417 13.35 26.78 3.41
C THR A 417 14.35 27.30 2.39
N GLU A 418 13.87 27.95 1.32
CA GLU A 418 14.69 28.68 0.38
C GLU A 418 14.29 30.16 0.35
N TYR A 419 15.30 31.02 0.24
CA TYR A 419 15.14 32.46 0.14
C TYR A 419 15.59 32.97 -1.23
N GLU A 420 14.86 33.94 -1.76
CA GLU A 420 15.22 34.63 -2.99
C GLU A 420 16.34 35.66 -2.73
N LEU A 421 17.38 35.61 -3.57
CA LEU A 421 18.39 36.64 -3.71
C LEU A 421 18.15 37.40 -5.02
N ALA A 422 17.91 38.71 -4.89
CA ALA A 422 17.77 39.63 -6.01
C ALA A 422 18.82 40.74 -5.89
N VAL A 423 19.83 40.70 -6.76
CA VAL A 423 20.88 41.70 -6.88
C VAL A 423 20.61 42.57 -8.11
N GLN A 424 20.62 43.88 -7.90
CA GLN A 424 20.36 44.90 -8.91
C GLN A 424 21.42 46.02 -8.84
N THR A 425 21.39 46.93 -9.81
CA THR A 425 22.26 48.11 -9.86
C THR A 425 21.45 49.37 -10.09
N THR A 426 22.02 50.51 -9.69
CA THR A 426 21.67 51.80 -10.29
C THR A 426 22.21 51.86 -11.73
N THR A 427 22.02 53.01 -12.40
CA THR A 427 22.64 53.27 -13.70
C THR A 427 24.17 53.31 -13.62
N ASN A 428 24.82 53.10 -14.77
CA ASN A 428 26.27 53.29 -15.00
C ASN A 428 27.22 52.27 -14.34
N GLY A 429 26.74 51.05 -14.18
CA GLY A 429 27.54 49.90 -13.79
C GLY A 429 26.73 48.61 -13.87
N SER A 430 27.39 47.49 -13.61
CA SER A 430 26.78 46.16 -13.59
C SER A 430 27.24 45.35 -12.39
N VAL A 431 26.51 44.27 -12.10
CA VAL A 431 26.79 43.32 -11.02
C VAL A 431 26.83 41.89 -11.56
N THR A 432 27.39 40.99 -10.77
CA THR A 432 27.35 39.55 -11.03
C THR A 432 25.91 39.01 -10.87
N THR A 433 25.10 39.10 -11.92
CA THR A 433 23.68 38.69 -11.91
C THR A 433 23.46 37.18 -12.00
N SER A 434 24.50 36.41 -12.33
CA SER A 434 24.46 34.93 -12.31
C SER A 434 24.17 34.35 -10.92
N SER A 435 24.30 35.17 -9.87
CA SER A 435 24.00 34.81 -8.49
C SER A 435 22.56 35.17 -8.07
N ASN A 436 21.71 35.67 -8.98
CA ASN A 436 20.28 35.85 -8.69
C ASN A 436 19.57 34.49 -8.73
N GLY A 437 18.73 34.22 -7.74
CA GLY A 437 18.03 32.95 -7.66
C GLY A 437 17.57 32.60 -6.25
N TRP A 438 17.32 31.32 -6.04
CA TRP A 438 16.82 30.78 -4.79
C TRP A 438 17.90 29.94 -4.12
N TYR A 439 18.05 30.11 -2.82
CA TYR A 439 19.10 29.50 -2.04
C TYR A 439 18.52 28.92 -0.76
N SER A 440 18.96 27.72 -0.37
CA SER A 440 18.57 27.11 0.91
C SER A 440 18.97 28.00 2.09
N ALA A 441 18.17 27.96 3.16
CA ALA A 441 18.42 28.71 4.37
C ALA A 441 19.82 28.42 4.93
N GLY A 442 20.58 29.48 5.22
CA GLY A 442 21.97 29.41 5.69
C GLY A 442 23.03 29.29 4.58
N ALA A 443 22.65 29.20 3.30
CA ALA A 443 23.62 29.15 2.21
C ALA A 443 24.44 30.46 2.13
N LEU A 444 25.77 30.32 2.01
CA LEU A 444 26.67 31.44 1.77
C LEU A 444 26.81 31.69 0.27
N VAL A 445 26.27 32.81 -0.21
CA VAL A 445 26.51 33.30 -1.56
C VAL A 445 27.71 34.22 -1.53
N SER A 446 28.77 33.88 -2.26
CA SER A 446 30.03 34.65 -2.33
C SER A 446 30.32 35.10 -3.76
N GLY A 447 31.29 36.00 -3.92
CA GLY A 447 31.70 36.47 -5.25
C GLY A 447 30.74 37.47 -5.89
N LEU A 448 29.89 38.16 -5.10
CA LEU A 448 29.03 39.22 -5.61
C LEU A 448 29.88 40.46 -5.92
N ASP A 449 30.37 40.55 -7.16
CA ASP A 449 31.23 41.64 -7.60
C ASP A 449 30.48 42.69 -8.43
N VAL A 450 31.09 43.87 -8.55
CA VAL A 450 30.59 45.06 -9.23
C VAL A 450 31.55 45.52 -10.31
N PHE A 451 30.99 45.97 -11.43
CA PHE A 451 31.74 46.44 -12.59
C PHE A 451 31.23 47.82 -13.00
N PRO A 452 31.85 48.92 -12.51
CA PRO A 452 31.50 50.27 -12.92
C PRO A 452 31.77 50.50 -14.41
N ASP A 453 30.90 51.29 -15.07
CA ASP A 453 31.16 51.74 -16.44
C ASP A 453 32.31 52.76 -16.48
N ALA A 454 32.88 53.00 -17.66
CA ALA A 454 33.98 53.95 -17.82
C ALA A 454 33.57 55.36 -17.34
N GLY A 455 34.36 55.95 -16.44
CA GLY A 455 34.09 57.26 -15.83
C GLY A 455 33.24 57.22 -14.55
N TYR A 456 32.82 56.02 -14.13
CA TYR A 456 32.06 55.79 -12.91
C TYR A 456 32.84 54.93 -11.91
N GLU A 457 32.43 54.98 -10.66
CA GLU A 457 32.96 54.16 -9.58
C GLU A 457 31.83 53.57 -8.76
N PHE A 458 32.12 52.43 -8.15
CA PHE A 458 31.24 51.82 -7.16
C PHE A 458 31.26 52.66 -5.88
N LEU A 459 30.08 53.08 -5.44
CA LEU A 459 29.93 53.82 -4.19
C LEU A 459 29.78 52.85 -3.02
N GLN A 460 28.72 52.04 -3.04
CA GLN A 460 28.41 51.06 -2.01
C GLN A 460 27.20 50.19 -2.39
N TRP A 461 27.00 49.14 -1.62
CA TRP A 461 25.79 48.33 -1.59
C TRP A 461 24.74 48.94 -0.65
N SER A 462 23.46 48.80 -0.98
CA SER A 462 22.32 49.07 -0.09
C SER A 462 21.30 47.94 -0.14
N GLY A 463 20.24 48.06 0.67
CA GLY A 463 19.18 47.05 0.79
C GLY A 463 19.45 46.06 1.93
N ASP A 464 19.15 44.79 1.70
CA ASP A 464 19.25 43.70 2.68
C ASP A 464 20.68 43.18 2.89
N ILE A 465 21.65 44.09 3.02
CA ILE A 465 23.04 43.73 3.28
C ILE A 465 23.25 43.26 4.73
N PRO A 466 24.16 42.29 4.99
CA PRO A 466 24.61 41.97 6.35
C PRO A 466 25.19 43.20 7.05
N SER A 467 25.13 43.26 8.39
CA SER A 467 25.81 44.31 9.16
C SER A 467 27.33 44.24 8.89
N GLY A 468 27.92 45.34 8.42
CA GLY A 468 29.32 45.38 7.99
C GLY A 468 29.49 45.92 6.55
N PRO A 469 30.30 45.27 5.69
CA PRO A 469 31.06 45.98 4.67
C PRO A 469 30.24 46.29 3.40
N HIS A 470 29.45 47.36 3.47
CA HIS A 470 28.71 47.97 2.37
C HIS A 470 29.60 48.41 1.19
N THR A 471 30.91 48.53 1.39
CA THR A 471 31.90 48.83 0.33
C THR A 471 32.68 47.62 -0.17
N ASN A 472 32.43 46.41 0.35
CA ASN A 472 33.17 45.23 -0.09
C ASN A 472 32.86 44.87 -1.55
N ARG A 473 33.93 44.52 -2.26
CA ARG A 473 33.87 43.85 -3.57
C ARG A 473 34.99 42.81 -3.65
N PRO A 474 34.67 41.51 -3.79
CA PRO A 474 33.33 40.93 -3.84
C PRO A 474 32.62 40.94 -2.46
N LEU A 475 31.29 41.06 -2.48
CA LEU A 475 30.41 40.89 -1.32
C LEU A 475 30.05 39.40 -1.13
N SER A 476 29.82 39.01 0.12
CA SER A 476 29.26 37.70 0.48
C SER A 476 28.08 37.86 1.42
N VAL A 477 27.03 37.06 1.22
CA VAL A 477 25.79 37.11 2.01
C VAL A 477 25.34 35.71 2.42
N VAL A 478 24.86 35.56 3.65
CA VAL A 478 24.23 34.33 4.13
C VAL A 478 22.72 34.42 3.90
N MET A 479 22.11 33.42 3.30
CA MET A 479 20.67 33.44 2.98
C MET A 479 19.84 32.96 4.18
N ASP A 480 19.65 33.83 5.17
CA ASP A 480 18.81 33.65 6.37
C ASP A 480 17.42 34.30 6.24
N ARG A 481 17.23 35.10 5.20
CA ARG A 481 15.97 35.75 4.79
C ARG A 481 16.05 36.06 3.30
N ARG A 482 14.92 36.47 2.70
CA ARG A 482 14.93 37.10 1.37
C ARG A 482 15.90 38.28 1.40
N ARG A 483 16.73 38.42 0.36
CA ARG A 483 17.67 39.54 0.23
C ARG A 483 17.47 40.27 -1.09
N TRP A 484 17.14 41.55 -1.01
CA TRP A 484 17.21 42.49 -2.12
C TRP A 484 18.43 43.41 -1.95
N LEU A 485 19.39 43.33 -2.87
CA LEU A 485 20.65 44.07 -2.82
C LEU A 485 20.75 45.01 -4.02
N LEU A 486 21.20 46.24 -3.79
CA LEU A 486 21.37 47.25 -4.83
C LEU A 486 22.81 47.81 -4.80
N ALA A 487 23.54 47.74 -5.91
CA ALA A 487 24.83 48.40 -6.07
C ALA A 487 24.65 49.82 -6.62
N HIS A 488 25.27 50.79 -5.96
CA HIS A 488 25.25 52.20 -6.35
C HIS A 488 26.53 52.59 -7.07
N PHE A 489 26.39 53.35 -8.16
CA PHE A 489 27.51 53.88 -8.93
C PHE A 489 27.41 55.41 -9.04
N GLY A 490 28.56 56.09 -8.95
CA GLY A 490 28.69 57.54 -9.03
C GLY A 490 29.83 57.96 -9.95
N HIS A 491 29.92 59.24 -10.29
CA HIS A 491 30.99 59.74 -11.14
C HIS A 491 32.36 59.66 -10.45
N ALA A 492 33.35 59.10 -11.13
CA ALA A 492 34.70 58.95 -10.58
C ALA A 492 35.54 60.24 -10.66
N SER A 493 35.21 61.13 -11.63
CA SER A 493 36.03 62.30 -11.96
C SER A 493 35.24 63.57 -12.34
N VAL A 494 33.90 63.52 -12.40
CA VAL A 494 33.06 64.65 -12.82
C VAL A 494 32.15 65.07 -11.65
N PRO A 495 32.41 66.20 -10.98
CA PRO A 495 31.54 66.72 -9.93
C PRO A 495 30.13 67.01 -10.45
N SER A 496 29.12 66.59 -9.70
CA SER A 496 27.72 66.90 -9.99
C SER A 496 27.04 67.52 -8.76
N ALA A 497 26.28 68.59 -8.97
CA ALA A 497 25.39 69.14 -7.94
C ALA A 497 24.08 68.36 -7.96
N ARG A 498 23.70 67.77 -6.82
CA ARG A 498 22.50 66.94 -6.69
C ARG A 498 21.60 67.47 -5.58
N THR A 499 20.32 67.65 -5.89
CA THR A 499 19.29 68.01 -4.91
C THR A 499 18.46 66.79 -4.55
N PHE A 500 18.15 66.60 -3.27
CA PHE A 500 17.39 65.45 -2.77
C PHE A 500 16.00 65.85 -2.27
N SER A 501 15.00 65.05 -2.63
CA SER A 501 13.62 65.17 -2.15
C SER A 501 13.03 63.85 -1.62
N GLY A 502 13.87 62.84 -1.39
CA GLY A 502 13.45 61.54 -0.88
C GLY A 502 13.54 61.44 0.65
N SER A 503 13.35 60.22 1.15
CA SER A 503 13.32 59.89 2.58
C SER A 503 14.54 59.09 3.05
N ASP A 504 15.20 58.35 2.16
CA ASP A 504 16.43 57.59 2.44
C ASP A 504 17.52 57.86 1.39
N TRP A 505 18.73 58.19 1.85
CA TRP A 505 19.84 58.65 1.01
C TRP A 505 20.16 57.68 -0.15
N PHE A 506 20.09 56.37 0.09
CA PHE A 506 20.44 55.33 -0.88
C PHE A 506 19.23 54.55 -1.38
N ALA A 507 18.25 54.22 -0.53
CA ALA A 507 17.07 53.48 -0.98
C ALA A 507 16.24 54.30 -1.98
N ASP A 508 16.15 55.61 -1.78
CA ASP A 508 15.47 56.54 -2.69
C ASP A 508 16.45 57.19 -3.70
N TRP A 509 17.44 56.44 -4.20
CA TRP A 509 18.48 56.97 -5.11
C TRP A 509 17.93 57.69 -6.36
N ALA A 510 16.71 57.32 -6.80
CA ALA A 510 16.03 57.95 -7.93
C ALA A 510 15.42 59.33 -7.59
N SER A 511 15.31 59.68 -6.31
CA SER A 511 14.83 60.98 -5.82
C SER A 511 15.94 62.04 -5.71
N TRP A 512 17.17 61.71 -6.09
CA TRP A 512 18.20 62.69 -6.39
C TRP A 512 17.93 63.33 -7.76
N SER A 513 18.22 64.62 -7.91
CA SER A 513 18.19 65.33 -9.18
C SER A 513 19.54 65.98 -9.44
N PRO A 514 20.31 65.54 -10.47
CA PRO A 514 20.06 64.35 -11.31
C PRO A 514 20.03 63.02 -10.54
N ALA A 515 19.38 61.99 -11.10
CA ALA A 515 19.20 60.68 -10.46
C ALA A 515 20.53 59.97 -10.18
N GLY A 516 20.60 59.23 -9.06
CA GLY A 516 21.81 58.59 -8.54
C GLY A 516 22.29 59.24 -7.25
N ALA A 517 22.64 58.44 -6.25
CA ALA A 517 23.18 58.94 -5.00
C ALA A 517 24.51 59.70 -5.24
N PRO A 518 24.78 60.80 -4.52
CA PRO A 518 26.00 61.57 -4.68
C PRO A 518 27.24 60.77 -4.27
N GLY A 519 28.29 60.82 -5.09
CA GLY A 519 29.62 60.29 -4.78
C GLY A 519 30.56 61.34 -4.17
N ARG A 520 31.84 60.98 -3.95
CA ARG A 520 32.84 61.82 -3.26
C ARG A 520 33.10 63.20 -3.89
N LEU A 521 32.81 63.35 -5.18
CA LEU A 521 33.00 64.60 -5.92
C LEU A 521 31.71 65.44 -6.00
N ASP A 522 30.58 64.88 -5.59
CA ASP A 522 29.28 65.50 -5.79
C ASP A 522 28.93 66.43 -4.62
N SER A 523 28.16 67.47 -4.92
CA SER A 523 27.54 68.33 -3.91
C SER A 523 26.13 67.82 -3.62
N ALA A 524 25.85 67.47 -2.36
CA ALA A 524 24.55 66.99 -1.91
C ALA A 524 23.74 68.12 -1.24
N ALA A 525 22.57 68.46 -1.78
CA ALA A 525 21.67 69.46 -1.20
C ALA A 525 20.34 68.82 -0.78
N LEU A 526 20.11 68.71 0.53
CA LEU A 526 18.84 68.23 1.09
C LEU A 526 17.84 69.40 1.08
N SER A 527 16.83 69.31 0.21
CA SER A 527 15.95 70.44 -0.11
C SER A 527 14.74 70.60 0.82
N GLY A 528 14.46 69.61 1.67
CA GLY A 528 13.40 69.61 2.66
C GLY A 528 13.04 68.20 3.15
N GLY A 529 12.22 68.10 4.19
CA GLY A 529 11.76 66.81 4.73
C GLY A 529 12.82 66.10 5.58
N THR A 530 12.61 64.81 5.85
CA THR A 530 13.53 63.99 6.67
C THR A 530 14.25 62.99 5.78
N THR A 531 15.58 63.11 5.72
CA THR A 531 16.46 62.18 5.01
C THR A 531 17.18 61.30 6.00
N ARG A 532 17.02 59.99 5.88
CA ARG A 532 17.72 58.98 6.68
C ARG A 532 19.01 58.59 5.97
N LEU A 533 20.10 58.55 6.72
CA LEU A 533 21.41 58.07 6.30
C LEU A 533 21.80 56.91 7.22
N GLY A 534 21.78 55.70 6.68
CA GLY A 534 22.13 54.49 7.41
C GLY A 534 23.47 53.88 7.04
N TRP A 535 24.19 54.48 6.08
CA TRP A 535 25.46 53.96 5.60
C TRP A 535 26.47 55.08 5.43
N ALA A 536 27.74 54.78 5.71
CA ALA A 536 28.79 55.78 5.60
C ALA A 536 28.95 56.22 4.15
N THR A 537 29.16 57.52 3.93
CA THR A 537 29.33 58.08 2.59
C THR A 537 30.19 59.32 2.59
N TRP A 538 30.80 59.60 1.45
CA TRP A 538 31.67 60.75 1.20
C TRP A 538 31.09 61.60 0.07
N VAL A 539 31.04 62.92 0.27
CA VAL A 539 30.60 63.90 -0.72
C VAL A 539 31.52 65.12 -0.72
N ALA A 540 31.57 65.90 -1.80
CA ALA A 540 32.42 67.10 -1.84
C ALA A 540 31.88 68.20 -0.91
N SER A 541 30.55 68.35 -0.90
CA SER A 541 29.86 69.26 0.02
C SER A 541 28.47 68.75 0.37
N VAL A 542 27.99 69.05 1.58
CA VAL A 542 26.60 68.81 1.97
C VAL A 542 25.94 70.10 2.45
N THR A 543 24.72 70.35 1.97
CA THR A 543 23.85 71.43 2.42
C THR A 543 22.55 70.85 2.98
N VAL A 544 22.26 71.13 4.26
CA VAL A 544 20.97 70.80 4.89
C VAL A 544 20.13 72.08 4.95
N ALA A 545 19.12 72.21 4.08
CA ALA A 545 18.26 73.41 4.01
C ALA A 545 17.45 73.62 5.30
N SER A 546 16.91 74.82 5.52
CA SER A 546 16.22 75.21 6.77
C SER A 546 14.99 74.38 7.14
N ASN A 547 14.37 73.74 6.16
CA ASN A 547 13.23 72.84 6.31
C ASN A 547 13.61 71.35 6.13
N ALA A 548 14.90 71.01 6.15
CA ALA A 548 15.41 69.65 6.00
C ALA A 548 15.94 69.11 7.35
N THR A 549 15.80 67.80 7.55
CA THR A 549 16.35 67.05 8.67
C THR A 549 17.18 65.89 8.14
N LEU A 550 18.46 65.82 8.48
CA LEU A 550 19.32 64.65 8.22
C LEU A 550 19.35 63.77 9.49
N VAL A 551 18.99 62.50 9.36
CA VAL A 551 18.92 61.53 10.46
C VAL A 551 19.94 60.42 10.24
N PHE A 552 20.90 60.27 11.15
CA PHE A 552 21.81 59.13 11.19
C PHE A 552 21.12 57.94 11.88
N THR A 553 21.08 56.77 11.24
CA THR A 553 20.28 55.64 11.76
C THR A 553 21.06 54.59 12.57
N ASN A 554 22.38 54.75 12.71
CA ASN A 554 23.22 53.89 13.56
C ASN A 554 24.53 54.60 13.95
N TRP A 555 25.23 54.06 14.96
CA TRP A 555 26.47 54.63 15.53
C TRP A 555 27.71 54.52 14.63
N THR A 556 27.65 53.70 13.58
CA THR A 556 28.78 53.47 12.66
C THR A 556 28.71 54.32 11.39
N THR A 557 27.60 55.02 11.17
CA THR A 557 27.39 55.82 9.96
C THR A 557 28.17 57.13 10.07
N MET A 558 28.98 57.43 9.05
CA MET A 558 29.74 58.67 8.94
C MET A 558 29.44 59.35 7.59
N LEU A 559 29.11 60.64 7.63
CA LEU A 559 29.07 61.49 6.46
C LEU A 559 30.32 62.38 6.45
N GLU A 560 31.20 62.20 5.47
CA GLU A 560 32.36 63.06 5.29
C GLU A 560 32.12 64.05 4.15
N ALA A 561 32.43 65.31 4.39
CA ALA A 561 32.40 66.34 3.36
C ALA A 561 33.46 67.40 3.60
N SER A 562 34.03 67.94 2.52
CA SER A 562 35.00 69.06 2.63
C SER A 562 34.32 70.37 3.00
N ASN A 563 33.05 70.54 2.63
CA ASN A 563 32.25 71.72 2.98
C ASN A 563 30.88 71.29 3.52
N VAL A 564 30.52 71.77 4.70
CA VAL A 564 29.25 71.44 5.38
C VAL A 564 28.50 72.73 5.68
N ALA A 565 27.30 72.90 5.11
CA ALA A 565 26.41 74.03 5.36
C ALA A 565 25.11 73.53 6.00
N ILE A 566 24.82 73.96 7.23
CA ILE A 566 23.66 73.50 7.99
C ILE A 566 22.75 74.68 8.29
N PHE A 567 21.57 74.68 7.68
CA PHE A 567 20.49 75.64 7.94
C PHE A 567 19.29 74.97 8.63
N GLY A 568 19.14 73.65 8.48
CA GLY A 568 18.10 72.83 9.11
C GLY A 568 18.61 71.99 10.28
N THR A 569 18.05 70.79 10.43
CA THR A 569 18.33 69.91 11.58
C THR A 569 19.23 68.74 11.17
N ILE A 570 20.19 68.38 12.03
CA ILE A 570 20.89 67.10 11.97
C ILE A 570 20.65 66.39 13.30
N THR A 571 20.23 65.13 13.26
CA THR A 571 19.96 64.32 14.45
C THR A 571 20.33 62.86 14.20
N HIS A 572 20.34 62.04 15.24
CA HIS A 572 20.28 60.60 15.13
C HIS A 572 18.84 60.11 15.31
N ASP A 573 18.58 58.86 14.95
CA ASP A 573 17.27 58.22 15.15
C ASP A 573 16.97 58.01 16.64
N ILE A 574 15.69 57.87 16.99
CA ILE A 574 15.28 57.67 18.40
C ILE A 574 15.80 56.31 18.87
N CYS A 575 16.51 56.32 20.00
CA CYS A 575 16.97 55.10 20.64
C CYS A 575 15.75 54.29 21.14
N THR A 576 15.42 53.21 20.43
CA THR A 576 14.23 52.38 20.71
C THR A 576 14.61 51.00 21.25
N THR A 577 15.90 50.71 21.39
CA THR A 577 16.41 49.40 21.79
C THR A 577 17.53 49.53 22.83
N ASN A 578 17.66 48.53 23.71
CA ASN A 578 18.68 48.49 24.78
C ASN A 578 20.04 47.96 24.31
N ASP A 579 20.29 47.88 23.00
CA ASP A 579 21.47 47.21 22.44
C ASP A 579 22.69 48.13 22.27
N GLY A 580 22.54 49.43 22.56
CA GLY A 580 23.61 50.42 22.41
C GLY A 580 24.01 50.72 20.97
N GLN A 581 23.15 50.37 19.98
CA GLN A 581 23.42 50.53 18.54
C GLN A 581 22.49 51.52 17.82
N THR A 582 21.60 52.22 18.53
CA THR A 582 20.81 53.37 18.02
C THR A 582 21.03 54.64 18.80
#